data_AF-A0A2S1H4B6-F1
#
_entry.id   AF-A0A2S1H4B6-F1
#
_cell.length_a   1.000
_cell.length_b   1.000
_cell.length_c   1.000
_cell.angle_alpha   90.00
_cell.angle_beta   90.00
_cell.angle_gamma   90.00
#
_symmetry.space_group_name_H-M   'P 1'
#
loop_
_entity.id
_entity.type
_entity.pdbx_description
1 polymer ?
#
loop_
_entity_poly.entity_id
_entity_poly.type
_entity_poly.pdbx_seq_one_letter_code
_entity_poly.pdbx_strand_id
1 'polypeptide(L)'
;MDFNILMYIMLILSHLIFVSLILAIFTSVFVKSRKKGYVFLTIYILLSTYSLTTAFKTSMLLGSYLLIIYICLGIVTYFVIKKKLSKGTEI
;
A
#
# COMPACT_ATOMS: atom_id res chain seq x y z
N MET A 1 7.39 3.90 27.89
CA MET A 1 8.41 4.05 26.84
C MET A 1 8.05 5.29 26.07
N ASP A 2 8.78 6.38 26.27
CA ASP A 2 8.63 7.62 25.51
C ASP A 2 8.91 7.34 24.05
N PHE A 3 7.85 7.18 23.26
CA PHE A 3 7.95 7.09 21.82
C PHE A 3 8.43 8.45 21.31
N ASN A 4 9.74 8.56 21.13
CA ASN A 4 10.36 9.75 20.55
C ASN A 4 9.75 9.99 19.16
N ILE A 5 9.35 11.24 18.90
CA ILE A 5 8.81 11.72 17.62
C ILE A 5 9.63 11.23 16.41
N LEU A 6 10.95 11.11 16.60
CA LEU A 6 11.89 10.61 15.60
C LEU A 6 11.60 9.16 15.18
N MET A 7 11.19 8.31 16.12
CA MET A 7 10.81 6.92 15.84
C MET A 7 9.55 6.86 14.98
N TYR A 8 8.54 7.69 15.28
CA TYR A 8 7.34 7.80 14.45
C TYR A 8 7.68 8.26 13.04
N ILE A 9 8.50 9.30 12.89
CA ILE A 9 8.93 9.82 11.59
C ILE A 9 9.66 8.74 10.77
N MET A 10 10.59 8.01 11.39
CA MET A 10 11.29 6.90 10.72
C MET A 10 10.33 5.80 10.29
N LEU A 11 9.37 5.43 11.14
CA LEU A 11 8.38 4.39 10.83
C LEU A 11 7.53 4.80 9.62
N ILE A 12 7.11 6.06 9.57
CA ILE A 12 6.37 6.64 8.45
C ILE A 12 7.19 6.60 7.15
N LEU A 13 8.42 7.10 7.17
CA LEU A 13 9.32 7.11 6.01
C LEU A 13 9.58 5.70 5.48
N SER A 14 9.90 4.77 6.38
CA SER A 14 10.12 3.36 6.05
C SER A 14 8.89 2.77 5.36
N HIS A 15 7.71 3.01 5.94
CA HIS A 15 6.46 2.51 5.40
C HIS A 15 6.17 3.10 4.02
N LEU A 16 6.42 4.40 3.83
CA LEU A 16 6.23 5.08 2.54
C LEU A 16 7.09 4.48 1.42
N ILE A 17 8.36 4.13 1.72
CA ILE A 17 9.28 3.49 0.77
C ILE A 17 8.76 2.12 0.35
N PHE A 18 8.43 1.26 1.33
CA PHE A 18 7.92 -0.09 1.08
C PHE A 18 6.64 -0.06 0.25
N VAL A 19 5.73 0.81 0.64
CA VAL A 19 4.46 1.05 -0.03
C VAL A 19 4.66 1.46 -1.49
N SER A 20 5.57 2.40 -1.75
CA SER A 20 5.85 2.88 -3.12
C SER A 20 6.42 1.77 -4.00
N LEU A 21 7.29 0.94 -3.43
CA LEU A 21 7.86 -0.24 -4.09
C LEU A 21 6.78 -1.27 -4.45
N ILE A 22 5.89 -1.58 -3.50
CA ILE A 22 4.77 -2.49 -3.73
C ILE A 22 3.84 -1.96 -4.82
N LEU A 23 3.58 -0.65 -4.82
CA LEU A 23 2.75 0.00 -5.82
C LEU A 23 3.37 -0.12 -7.23
N ALA A 24 4.68 0.08 -7.34
CA ALA A 24 5.42 -0.07 -8.60
C ALA A 24 5.39 -1.52 -9.11
N ILE A 25 5.61 -2.50 -8.22
CA ILE A 25 5.53 -3.93 -8.53
C ILE A 25 4.12 -4.29 -8.99
N PHE A 26 3.11 -3.92 -8.20
CA PHE A 26 1.71 -4.19 -8.51
C PHE A 26 1.31 -3.59 -9.87
N THR A 27 1.70 -2.34 -10.13
CA THR A 27 1.44 -1.68 -11.41
C THR A 27 2.08 -2.43 -12.57
N SER A 28 3.34 -2.86 -12.43
CA SER A 28 4.04 -3.65 -13.45
C SER A 28 3.36 -5.01 -13.71
N VAL A 29 3.01 -5.74 -12.64
CA VAL A 29 2.32 -7.03 -12.73
C VAL A 29 0.93 -6.90 -13.35
N PHE A 30 0.18 -5.87 -12.95
CA PHE A 30 -1.18 -5.62 -13.45
C PHE A 30 -1.18 -5.25 -14.94
N VAL A 31 -0.25 -4.40 -15.38
CA VAL A 31 -0.08 -4.03 -16.80
C VAL A 31 0.30 -5.26 -17.63
N LYS A 32 1.21 -6.11 -17.13
CA LYS A 32 1.63 -7.32 -17.86
C LYS A 32 0.53 -8.38 -17.94
N SER A 33 -0.25 -8.57 -16.89
CA SER A 33 -1.37 -9.52 -16.88
C SER A 33 -2.40 -9.16 -15.82
N ARG A 34 -3.60 -8.73 -16.25
CA ARG A 34 -4.69 -8.36 -15.33
C ARG A 34 -5.02 -9.48 -14.33
N LYS A 35 -5.04 -10.75 -14.80
CA LYS A 35 -5.31 -11.93 -13.95
C LYS A 35 -4.28 -12.07 -12.81
N LYS A 36 -2.98 -11.92 -13.11
CA LYS A 36 -1.91 -11.99 -12.09
C LYS A 36 -1.92 -10.77 -11.18
N GLY A 37 -2.31 -9.61 -11.71
CA GLY A 37 -2.54 -8.40 -10.93
C GLY A 37 -3.59 -8.62 -9.83
N TYR A 38 -4.74 -9.21 -10.15
CA TYR A 38 -5.76 -9.53 -9.14
C TYR A 38 -5.25 -10.48 -8.07
N VAL A 39 -4.49 -11.53 -8.43
CA VAL A 39 -3.90 -12.45 -7.44
C VAL A 39 -2.94 -11.72 -6.51
N PHE A 40 -2.09 -10.85 -7.04
CA PHE A 40 -1.18 -10.04 -6.24
C PHE A 40 -1.94 -9.09 -5.31
N LEU A 41 -3.01 -8.45 -5.82
CA LEU A 41 -3.88 -7.59 -5.03
C LEU A 41 -4.51 -8.34 -3.86
N THR A 42 -5.04 -9.54 -4.09
CA THR A 42 -5.63 -10.37 -3.04
C THR A 42 -4.62 -10.71 -1.95
N ILE A 43 -3.42 -11.14 -2.33
CA ILE A 43 -2.34 -11.43 -1.36
C ILE A 43 -1.95 -10.18 -0.58
N TYR A 44 -1.84 -9.04 -1.26
CA TYR A 44 -1.50 -7.76 -0.63
C TYR A 44 -2.58 -7.29 0.35
N ILE A 45 -3.87 -7.47 0.02
CA ILE A 45 -4.99 -7.17 0.92
C ILE A 45 -4.91 -8.05 2.15
N LEU A 46 -4.73 -9.37 2.00
CA LEU A 46 -4.59 -10.31 3.11
C LEU A 46 -3.44 -9.91 4.06
N LEU A 47 -2.28 -9.60 3.49
CA LEU A 47 -1.11 -9.15 4.25
C LEU A 47 -1.38 -7.82 4.95
N SER A 48 -2.02 -6.86 4.28
CA SER A 48 -2.36 -5.55 4.84
C SER A 48 -3.38 -5.68 5.97
N THR A 49 -4.38 -6.55 5.85
CA THR A 49 -5.36 -6.82 6.91
C THR A 49 -4.70 -7.40 8.15
N TYR A 50 -3.76 -8.35 7.99
CA TYR A 50 -2.99 -8.92 9.09
C TYR A 50 -2.09 -7.88 9.78
N SER A 51 -1.40 -7.06 8.97
CA SER A 51 -0.57 -5.97 9.48
C SER A 51 -1.40 -4.95 10.25
N LEU A 52 -2.59 -4.62 9.74
CA LEU A 52 -3.52 -3.68 10.37
C LEU A 52 -4.06 -4.22 11.70
N THR A 53 -4.44 -5.50 11.77
CA THR A 53 -4.89 -6.10 13.03
C THR A 53 -3.78 -6.12 14.08
N THR A 54 -2.54 -6.40 13.66
CA THR A 54 -1.39 -6.35 14.54
C THR A 54 -1.12 -4.93 15.03
N ALA A 55 -1.19 -3.93 14.14
CA ALA A 55 -0.99 -2.54 14.49
C ALA A 55 -2.04 -1.99 15.46
N PHE A 56 -3.32 -2.35 15.29
CA PHE A 56 -4.39 -2.00 16.23
C PHE A 56 -4.21 -2.63 17.61
N LYS A 57 -3.69 -3.87 17.67
CA LYS A 57 -3.35 -4.51 18.94
C LYS A 57 -2.19 -3.82 19.66
N THR A 58 -1.20 -3.32 18.91
CA THR A 58 -0.05 -2.63 19.49
C THR A 58 -0.42 -1.23 20.00
N SER A 59 -1.02 -0.39 19.15
CA SER A 59 -1.43 0.96 19.52
C SER A 59 -2.58 1.45 18.63
N MET A 60 -3.65 1.95 19.26
CA MET A 60 -4.82 2.49 18.55
C MET A 60 -4.44 3.62 17.57
N LEU A 61 -3.49 4.50 17.94
CA LEU A 61 -2.99 5.57 17.07
C LEU A 61 -2.25 5.05 15.83
N LEU A 62 -1.45 3.99 15.96
CA LEU A 62 -0.73 3.39 14.83
C LEU A 62 -1.68 2.69 13.87
N GLY A 63 -2.67 1.98 14.39
CA GLY A 63 -3.72 1.34 13.59
C GLY A 63 -4.50 2.34 12.73
N SER A 64 -4.97 3.44 13.32
CA SER A 64 -5.67 4.50 12.59
C SER A 64 -4.80 5.16 11.51
N TYR A 65 -3.52 5.40 11.81
CA TYR A 65 -2.58 5.97 10.84
C TYR A 65 -2.36 5.06 9.63
N LEU A 66 -2.13 3.76 9.87
CA LEU A 66 -1.99 2.75 8.82
C LEU A 66 -3.26 2.62 7.97
N LEU A 67 -4.43 2.70 8.61
CA LEU A 67 -5.71 2.63 7.91
C LEU A 67 -5.86 3.79 6.90
N ILE A 68 -5.54 5.02 7.31
CA ILE A 68 -5.56 6.20 6.44
C ILE A 68 -4.59 6.01 5.26
N ILE A 69 -3.36 5.54 5.52
CA ILE A 69 -2.39 5.26 4.46
C ILE A 69 -2.93 4.23 3.47
N TYR A 70 -3.52 3.14 3.94
CA TYR A 70 -4.04 2.09 3.07
C TYR A 70 -5.19 2.59 2.19
N ILE A 71 -6.08 3.45 2.71
CA ILE A 71 -7.14 4.09 1.91
C ILE A 71 -6.53 5.00 0.84
N CYS A 72 -5.65 5.91 1.23
CA CYS A 72 -4.96 6.80 0.29
C CYS A 72 -4.24 6.00 -0.80
N LEU A 73 -3.59 4.89 -0.42
CA LEU A 73 -2.94 4.00 -1.37
C LEU A 73 -3.91 3.34 -2.32
N GLY A 74 -5.02 2.82 -1.84
CA GLY A 74 -6.05 2.23 -2.69
C GLY A 74 -6.49 3.22 -3.78
N ILE A 75 -6.69 4.47 -3.40
CA ILE A 75 -7.06 5.56 -4.32
C ILE A 75 -5.94 5.85 -5.33
N VAL A 76 -4.70 6.05 -4.86
CA VAL A 76 -3.53 6.31 -5.73
C VAL A 76 -3.32 5.15 -6.71
N THR A 77 -3.41 3.91 -6.22
CA THR A 77 -3.29 2.69 -7.02
C THR A 77 -4.35 2.65 -8.12
N TYR A 78 -5.60 2.91 -7.77
CA TYR A 78 -6.70 2.97 -8.72
C TYR A 78 -6.46 4.04 -9.79
N PHE A 79 -5.99 5.22 -9.38
CA PHE A 79 -5.70 6.32 -10.30
C PHE A 79 -4.52 6.00 -11.23
N VAL A 80 -3.46 5.37 -10.72
CA VAL A 80 -2.30 4.91 -11.51
C VAL A 80 -2.71 3.86 -12.53
N ILE A 81 -3.51 2.86 -12.14
CA ILE A 81 -4.05 1.87 -13.07
C ILE A 81 -4.93 2.56 -14.12
N LYS A 82 -5.90 3.38 -13.69
CA LYS A 82 -6.84 4.07 -14.58
C LYS A 82 -6.10 4.92 -15.60
N LYS A 83 -5.06 5.66 -15.16
CA LYS A 83 -4.21 6.48 -16.03
C LYS A 83 -3.43 5.62 -17.04
N LYS A 84 -2.89 4.47 -16.63
CA LYS A 84 -2.18 3.55 -17.53
C LYS A 84 -3.11 2.83 -18.51
N LEU A 85 -4.33 2.50 -18.09
CA LEU A 85 -5.35 1.87 -18.94
C LEU A 85 -5.91 2.88 -19.96
N SER A 86 -6.13 4.13 -19.54
CA SER A 86 -6.64 5.22 -20.39
C SER A 86 -5.60 5.74 -21.37
N LYS A 87 -4.31 5.68 -21.03
CA LYS A 87 -3.22 5.94 -21.98
C LYS A 87 -2.99 4.79 -22.95
N GLY A 88 -3.90 3.81 -22.98
CA GLY A 88 -4.04 2.82 -24.05
C GLY A 88 -2.71 2.40 -24.61
N THR A 89 -1.87 1.80 -23.76
CA THR A 89 -0.75 0.94 -24.13
C THR A 89 -0.46 0.94 -25.64
N GLU A 90 0.20 2.00 -26.11
CA GLU A 90 1.00 2.00 -27.32
C GLU A 90 2.20 1.08 -26.99
N ILE A 91 2.00 -0.23 -27.14
CA ILE A 91 3.10 -1.19 -27.42
C ILE A 91 3.11 -1.40 -28.92
#